data_AF-A0A6B3H3V0-F1
#
_entry.id   AF-A0A6B3H3V0-F1
#
_cell.length_a   1.000
_cell.length_b   1.000
_cell.length_c   1.000
_cell.angle_alpha   90.00
_cell.angle_beta   90.00
_cell.angle_gamma   90.00
#
_symmetry.space_group_name_H-M   'P 1'
#
loop_
_entity.id
_entity.type
_entity.pdbx_description
1 polymer ?
#
loop_
_entity_poly.entity_id
_entity_poly.type
_entity_poly.pdbx_seq_one_letter_code
_entity_poly.pdbx_strand_id
1 'polypeptide(L)'
;AKRAGVAWPTFLMAALGVCLHRERGLAEVVLGLPVTGRRTPAARRTPAMLSNVLPMRLELSPADSVAEVARRASAEARRVLRHQRFPAQELRRERGLGVREPQSGPAVNVLAFDDSLAFGPLPATLHNLSVGPVEELAVAAHASYGDGGIRIDLLADADRYDEAGLARHHEAFCRLLEAFAEDPERPVGALPLVPAPEHARLVRLGTGPVAAGGALPTLPEQFAAQAARTPWATAVVSGEESLTFAELDARVRALTTELVS
;
A
#
# COMPACT_ATOMS: atom_id res chain seq x y z
N ALA A 1 17.50 4.97 -5.04
CA ALA A 1 17.62 6.01 -6.11
C ALA A 1 18.79 5.79 -7.07
N LYS A 2 20.07 6.02 -6.68
CA LYS A 2 21.24 5.91 -7.59
C LYS A 2 21.36 4.55 -8.30
N ARG A 3 21.26 3.45 -7.56
CA ARG A 3 21.28 2.07 -8.12
C ARG A 3 20.18 1.82 -9.17
N ALA A 4 19.02 2.46 -8.99
CA ALA A 4 17.90 2.36 -9.93
C ALA A 4 17.97 3.40 -11.08
N GLY A 5 18.98 4.27 -11.11
CA GLY A 5 19.15 5.29 -12.15
C GLY A 5 18.13 6.43 -12.11
N VAL A 6 17.56 6.73 -10.94
CA VAL A 6 16.51 7.76 -10.79
C VAL A 6 16.86 8.81 -9.73
N ALA A 7 16.20 9.97 -9.82
CA ALA A 7 16.30 11.01 -8.81
C ALA A 7 15.55 10.61 -7.53
N TRP A 8 16.04 11.06 -6.37
CA TRP A 8 15.41 10.75 -5.09
C TRP A 8 13.96 11.24 -4.96
N PRO A 9 13.52 12.38 -5.54
CA PRO A 9 12.12 12.82 -5.47
C PRO A 9 11.17 11.80 -6.10
N THR A 10 11.51 11.32 -7.29
CA THR A 10 10.73 10.31 -8.01
C THR A 10 10.82 8.93 -7.36
N PHE A 11 11.90 8.66 -6.63
CA PHE A 11 12.04 7.46 -5.81
C PHE A 11 11.10 7.48 -4.60
N LEU A 12 10.95 8.64 -3.95
CA LEU A 12 9.99 8.83 -2.87
C LEU A 12 8.54 8.71 -3.38
N MET A 13 8.24 9.30 -4.55
CA MET A 13 6.93 9.16 -5.19
C MET A 13 6.59 7.70 -5.51
N ALA A 14 7.57 6.93 -6.00
CA ALA A 14 7.41 5.49 -6.22
C ALA A 14 7.06 4.76 -4.92
N ALA A 15 7.79 5.04 -3.83
CA ALA A 15 7.51 4.43 -2.53
C ALA A 15 6.09 4.76 -2.04
N LEU A 16 5.62 6.01 -2.18
CA LEU A 16 4.25 6.37 -1.80
C LEU A 16 3.23 5.64 -2.68
N GLY A 17 3.48 5.55 -3.99
CA GLY A 17 2.63 4.80 -4.92
C GLY A 17 2.48 3.33 -4.51
N VAL A 18 3.59 2.68 -4.13
CA VAL A 18 3.56 1.30 -3.61
C VAL A 18 2.81 1.21 -2.28
N CYS A 19 3.01 2.16 -1.37
CA CYS A 19 2.29 2.20 -0.11
C CYS A 19 0.77 2.22 -0.36
N LEU A 20 0.29 3.14 -1.20
CA LEU A 20 -1.13 3.26 -1.54
C LEU A 20 -1.67 2.05 -2.31
N HIS A 21 -0.88 1.48 -3.22
CA HIS A 21 -1.23 0.25 -3.94
C HIS A 21 -1.53 -0.89 -2.96
N ARG A 22 -0.68 -1.04 -1.94
CA ARG A 22 -0.79 -2.13 -0.97
C ARG A 22 -1.82 -1.89 0.11
N GLU A 23 -1.99 -0.64 0.54
CA GLU A 23 -3.05 -0.26 1.49
C GLU A 23 -4.45 -0.35 0.86
N ARG A 24 -4.59 0.04 -0.43
CA ARG A 24 -5.90 0.16 -1.10
C ARG A 24 -6.22 -0.95 -2.10
N GLY A 25 -5.27 -1.83 -2.41
CA GLY A 25 -5.45 -2.91 -3.40
C GLY A 25 -5.62 -2.43 -4.85
N LEU A 26 -5.12 -1.24 -5.17
CA LEU A 26 -5.35 -0.59 -6.48
C LEU A 26 -4.24 -0.95 -7.48
N ALA A 27 -4.59 -1.53 -8.64
CA ALA A 27 -3.61 -1.82 -9.71
C ALA A 27 -3.03 -0.55 -10.36
N GLU A 28 -3.74 0.57 -10.30
CA GLU A 28 -3.27 1.88 -10.72
C GLU A 28 -3.49 2.89 -9.59
N VAL A 29 -2.45 3.65 -9.26
CA VAL A 29 -2.51 4.75 -8.30
C VAL A 29 -2.29 6.09 -9.01
N VAL A 30 -3.05 7.10 -8.61
CA VAL A 30 -2.90 8.48 -9.12
C VAL A 30 -2.32 9.32 -7.99
N LEU A 31 -1.11 9.83 -8.16
CA LEU A 31 -0.48 10.75 -7.22
C LEU A 31 -0.62 12.19 -7.68
N GLY A 32 -0.70 13.12 -6.72
CA GLY A 32 -0.52 14.54 -6.99
C GLY A 32 0.97 14.86 -7.15
N LEU A 33 1.35 15.50 -8.26
CA LEU A 33 2.69 16.03 -8.49
C LEU A 33 2.64 17.57 -8.45
N PRO A 34 2.99 18.19 -7.32
CA PRO A 34 3.26 19.61 -7.26
C PRO A 34 4.40 19.99 -8.21
N VAL A 35 4.14 20.95 -9.08
CA VAL A 35 5.09 21.51 -10.05
C VAL A 35 5.12 23.03 -9.91
N THR A 36 6.28 23.64 -10.13
CA THR A 36 6.42 25.10 -9.94
C THR A 36 5.81 25.90 -11.08
N GLY A 37 5.68 25.33 -12.27
CA GLY A 37 5.27 26.04 -13.50
C GLY A 37 6.31 27.04 -14.02
N ARG A 38 7.44 27.23 -13.32
CA ARG A 38 8.44 28.30 -13.57
C ARG A 38 9.50 27.90 -14.60
N ARG A 39 9.12 27.78 -15.87
CA ARG A 39 10.03 27.34 -16.96
C ARG A 39 10.97 28.42 -17.49
N THR A 40 10.63 29.70 -17.36
CA THR A 40 11.44 30.82 -17.89
C THR A 40 12.24 31.53 -16.80
N PRO A 41 13.36 32.20 -17.12
CA PRO A 41 14.09 33.02 -16.15
C PRO A 41 13.21 34.09 -15.49
N ALA A 42 12.34 34.74 -16.26
CA ALA A 42 11.37 35.72 -15.74
C ALA A 42 10.41 35.07 -14.73
N ALA A 43 9.81 33.92 -15.08
CA ALA A 43 8.92 33.19 -14.18
C ALA A 43 9.62 32.77 -12.87
N ARG A 44 10.91 32.43 -12.91
CA ARG A 44 11.69 32.10 -11.70
C ARG A 44 11.88 33.29 -10.75
N ARG A 45 11.88 34.52 -11.27
CA ARG A 45 12.09 35.76 -10.50
C ARG A 45 10.80 36.50 -10.17
N THR A 46 9.65 35.99 -10.61
CA THR A 46 8.35 36.65 -10.42
C THR A 46 7.67 36.16 -9.15
N PRO A 47 7.38 37.02 -8.15
CA PRO A 47 6.60 36.64 -6.98
C PRO A 47 5.11 36.51 -7.36
N ALA A 48 4.72 35.36 -7.90
CA ALA A 48 3.36 35.04 -8.32
C ALA A 48 3.04 33.56 -8.09
N MET A 49 1.75 33.23 -7.93
CA MET A 49 1.25 31.86 -7.83
C MET A 49 1.23 31.22 -9.23
N LEU A 50 2.28 30.46 -9.55
CA LEU A 50 2.44 29.73 -10.82
C LEU A 50 2.48 28.21 -10.62
N SER A 51 2.47 27.75 -9.37
CA SER A 51 2.51 26.33 -9.07
C SER A 51 1.21 25.66 -9.48
N ASN A 52 1.33 24.36 -9.74
CA ASN A 52 0.22 23.52 -10.11
C ASN A 52 0.37 22.15 -9.45
N VAL A 53 -0.72 21.41 -9.29
CA VAL A 53 -0.68 20.00 -8.88
C VAL A 53 -1.28 19.20 -10.02
N LEU A 54 -0.46 18.34 -10.63
CA LEU A 54 -0.87 17.54 -11.79
C LEU A 54 -0.95 16.06 -11.42
N PRO A 55 -1.95 15.32 -11.96
CA PRO A 55 -2.06 13.90 -11.71
C PRO A 55 -0.91 13.14 -12.40
N MET A 56 -0.32 12.20 -11.68
CA MET A 56 0.73 11.30 -12.12
C MET A 56 0.28 9.86 -11.90
N ARG A 57 0.16 9.07 -12.97
CA ARG A 57 -0.41 7.71 -12.90
C ARG A 57 0.68 6.66 -12.81
N LEU A 58 0.55 5.72 -11.89
CA LEU A 58 1.46 4.58 -11.76
C LEU A 58 0.66 3.29 -11.75
N GLU A 59 0.88 2.47 -12.77
CA GLU A 59 0.45 1.07 -12.79
C GLU A 59 1.45 0.23 -11.98
N LEU A 60 0.93 -0.66 -11.12
CA LEU A 60 1.71 -1.39 -10.14
C LEU A 60 1.22 -2.84 -10.04
N SER A 61 2.16 -3.77 -9.98
CA SER A 61 1.94 -5.17 -9.69
C SER A 61 2.72 -5.58 -8.44
N PRO A 62 2.20 -6.49 -7.59
CA PRO A 62 2.94 -7.02 -6.45
C PRO A 62 4.29 -7.67 -6.83
N ALA A 63 4.41 -8.14 -8.08
CA ALA A 63 5.60 -8.78 -8.62
C ALA A 63 6.64 -7.79 -9.18
N ASP A 64 6.29 -6.52 -9.41
CA ASP A 64 7.24 -5.51 -9.88
C ASP A 64 8.39 -5.38 -8.88
N SER A 65 9.63 -5.20 -9.37
CA SER A 65 10.75 -4.86 -8.50
C SER A 65 10.73 -3.39 -8.10
N VAL A 66 11.35 -3.06 -6.96
CA VAL A 66 11.58 -1.68 -6.52
C VAL A 66 12.18 -0.82 -7.63
N ALA A 67 13.16 -1.33 -8.36
CA ALA A 67 13.84 -0.61 -9.42
C ALA A 67 12.93 -0.34 -10.62
N GLU A 68 12.09 -1.30 -10.99
CA GLU A 68 11.11 -1.14 -12.07
C GLU A 68 10.10 -0.04 -11.73
N VAL A 69 9.53 -0.09 -10.52
CA VAL A 69 8.56 0.92 -10.07
C VAL A 69 9.22 2.30 -9.99
N ALA A 70 10.43 2.39 -9.45
CA ALA A 70 11.18 3.65 -9.38
C ALA A 70 11.45 4.25 -10.77
N ARG A 71 11.85 3.43 -11.75
CA ARG A 71 12.05 3.85 -13.14
C ARG A 71 10.74 4.30 -13.79
N ARG A 72 9.65 3.57 -13.56
CA ARG A 72 8.30 3.90 -14.06
C ARG A 72 7.84 5.26 -13.51
N ALA A 73 7.97 5.49 -12.20
CA ALA A 73 7.65 6.77 -11.59
C ALA A 73 8.50 7.93 -12.12
N SER A 74 9.81 7.71 -12.32
CA SER A 74 10.68 8.71 -12.92
C SER A 74 10.34 9.03 -14.38
N ALA A 75 9.98 8.02 -15.17
CA ALA A 75 9.52 8.22 -16.55
C ALA A 75 8.21 9.03 -16.59
N GLU A 76 7.24 8.66 -15.75
CA GLU A 76 5.95 9.34 -15.69
C GLU A 76 6.07 10.78 -15.19
N ALA A 77 6.82 11.03 -14.11
CA ALA A 77 7.08 12.38 -13.63
C ALA A 77 7.69 13.27 -14.73
N ARG A 78 8.63 12.74 -15.51
CA ARG A 78 9.21 13.45 -16.68
C ARG A 78 8.18 13.74 -17.76
N ARG A 79 7.19 12.86 -17.98
CA ARG A 79 6.07 13.09 -18.91
C ARG A 79 5.19 14.23 -18.41
N VAL A 80 4.74 14.16 -17.16
CA VAL A 80 3.89 15.19 -16.53
C VAL A 80 4.58 16.56 -16.51
N LEU A 81 5.89 16.61 -16.19
CA LEU A 81 6.67 17.86 -16.16
C LEU A 81 6.75 18.59 -17.50
N ARG A 82 6.55 17.92 -18.64
CA ARG A 82 6.45 18.58 -19.95
C ARG A 82 5.20 19.44 -20.05
N HIS A 83 4.14 19.09 -19.32
CA HIS A 83 2.84 19.74 -19.33
C HIS A 83 2.58 20.63 -18.10
N GLN A 84 3.60 20.87 -17.26
CA GLN A 84 3.49 21.60 -15.99
C GLN A 84 2.87 23.02 -16.05
N ARG A 85 2.70 23.60 -17.25
CA ARG A 85 2.08 24.92 -17.46
C ARG A 85 0.58 24.86 -17.74
N PHE A 86 0.02 23.68 -18.01
CA PHE A 86 -1.41 23.53 -18.25
C PHE A 86 -2.16 23.75 -16.94
N PRO A 87 -3.12 24.70 -16.84
CA PRO A 87 -3.79 25.01 -15.58
C PRO A 87 -4.57 23.79 -15.03
N ALA A 88 -4.38 23.41 -13.75
CA ALA A 88 -5.15 22.29 -13.19
C ALA A 88 -6.66 22.56 -13.15
N GLN A 89 -7.07 23.82 -12.97
CA GLN A 89 -8.49 24.21 -13.01
C GLN A 89 -9.12 23.95 -14.39
N GLU A 90 -8.35 24.13 -15.46
CA GLU A 90 -8.81 23.80 -16.81
C GLU A 90 -8.94 22.29 -16.99
N LEU A 91 -7.94 21.53 -16.53
CA LEU A 91 -7.98 20.06 -16.54
C LEU A 91 -9.16 19.52 -15.74
N ARG A 92 -9.48 20.14 -14.59
CA ARG A 92 -10.64 19.81 -13.76
C ARG A 92 -11.94 20.03 -14.53
N ARG A 93 -12.07 21.17 -15.22
CA ARG A 93 -13.23 21.52 -16.04
C ARG A 93 -13.41 20.52 -17.20
N GLU A 94 -12.35 20.22 -17.95
CA GLU A 94 -12.40 19.27 -19.06
C GLU A 94 -12.78 17.84 -18.60
N ARG A 95 -12.45 17.48 -17.37
CA ARG A 95 -12.80 16.20 -16.75
C ARG A 95 -14.20 16.18 -16.13
N GLY A 96 -14.90 17.31 -16.08
CA GLY A 96 -16.22 17.43 -15.47
C GLY A 96 -16.23 17.22 -13.95
N LEU A 97 -15.08 17.37 -13.28
CA LEU A 97 -14.95 17.12 -11.85
C LEU A 97 -15.63 18.23 -11.04
N GLY A 98 -16.39 17.84 -10.02
CA GLY A 98 -17.01 18.78 -9.08
C GLY A 98 -15.99 19.58 -8.26
N VAL A 99 -16.41 20.69 -7.64
CA VAL A 99 -15.51 21.57 -6.86
C VAL A 99 -14.81 20.83 -5.71
N ARG A 100 -15.48 19.84 -5.11
CA ARG A 100 -14.96 19.03 -3.99
C ARG A 100 -14.42 17.66 -4.41
N GLU A 101 -14.48 17.35 -5.69
CA GLU A 101 -13.99 16.05 -6.18
C GLU A 101 -12.46 16.10 -6.30
N PRO A 102 -11.70 15.14 -5.77
CA PRO A 102 -10.25 15.18 -5.85
C PRO A 102 -9.80 15.02 -7.32
N GLN A 103 -8.90 15.89 -7.77
CA GLN A 103 -8.34 15.82 -9.13
C GLN A 103 -7.16 14.84 -9.25
N SER A 104 -6.49 14.58 -8.13
CA SER A 104 -5.41 13.62 -7.97
C SER A 104 -5.56 12.93 -6.63
N GLY A 105 -4.89 11.79 -6.43
CA GLY A 105 -4.73 11.23 -5.09
C GLY A 105 -3.65 11.95 -4.29
N PRO A 106 -3.13 11.32 -3.23
CA PRO A 106 -2.17 11.93 -2.33
C PRO A 106 -0.97 12.55 -3.04
N ALA A 107 -0.58 13.75 -2.62
CA ALA A 107 0.48 14.52 -3.27
C ALA A 107 1.84 14.30 -2.60
N VAL A 108 2.92 14.31 -3.37
CA VAL A 108 4.29 14.35 -2.83
C VAL A 108 4.92 15.69 -3.14
N ASN A 109 4.96 16.56 -2.14
CA ASN A 109 5.59 17.87 -2.25
C ASN A 109 7.05 17.79 -1.77
N VAL A 110 7.98 17.94 -2.72
CA VAL A 110 9.41 17.95 -2.41
C VAL A 110 9.87 19.39 -2.21
N LEU A 111 10.11 19.73 -0.95
CA LEU A 111 10.52 21.04 -0.48
C LEU A 111 12.04 21.05 -0.32
N ALA A 112 12.73 21.47 -1.38
CA ALA A 112 14.17 21.68 -1.38
C ALA A 112 14.46 23.17 -1.10
N PHE A 113 14.02 23.65 0.06
CA PHE A 113 14.28 25.01 0.52
C PHE A 113 15.31 24.96 1.65
N ASP A 114 16.23 25.92 1.61
CA ASP A 114 17.04 26.24 2.78
C ASP A 114 16.15 27.07 3.71
N ASP A 115 15.79 26.50 4.85
CA ASP A 115 14.98 27.18 5.85
C ASP A 115 15.84 28.16 6.69
N SER A 116 17.16 28.21 6.44
CA SER A 116 18.04 29.20 7.05
C SER A 116 18.04 30.51 6.27
N LEU A 117 17.89 31.59 7.03
CA LEU A 117 18.00 32.96 6.55
C LEU A 117 19.08 33.67 7.38
N ALA A 118 19.73 34.65 6.79
CA ALA A 118 20.71 35.48 7.50
C ALA A 118 20.39 36.95 7.29
N PHE A 119 20.23 37.69 8.39
CA PHE A 119 20.08 39.14 8.38
C PHE A 119 21.37 39.77 8.93
N GLY A 120 22.38 39.87 8.06
CA GLY A 120 23.74 40.20 8.48
C GLY A 120 24.32 39.09 9.36
N PRO A 121 24.81 39.37 10.59
CA PRO A 121 25.33 38.34 11.50
C PRO A 121 24.24 37.55 12.23
N LEU A 122 22.96 37.92 12.08
CA LEU A 122 21.86 37.30 12.80
C LEU A 122 21.30 36.12 11.98
N PRO A 123 21.45 34.87 12.47
CA PRO A 123 20.76 33.74 11.87
C PRO A 123 19.26 33.82 12.17
N ALA A 124 18.44 33.41 11.20
CA ALA A 124 17.01 33.28 11.32
C ALA A 124 16.56 31.95 10.71
N THR A 125 15.46 31.41 11.21
CA THR A 125 14.88 30.16 10.71
C THR A 125 13.45 30.42 10.23
N LEU A 126 13.16 29.97 9.02
CA LEU A 126 11.82 30.03 8.46
C LEU A 126 10.98 28.89 9.04
N HIS A 127 9.86 29.22 9.66
CA HIS A 127 8.87 28.26 10.09
C HIS A 127 7.61 28.41 9.22
N ASN A 128 7.36 27.43 8.37
CA ASN A 128 6.12 27.39 7.60
C ASN A 128 4.97 26.88 8.48
N LEU A 129 3.99 27.74 8.75
CA LEU A 129 2.84 27.42 9.60
C LEU A 129 1.70 26.75 8.82
N SER A 130 1.62 26.94 7.50
CA SER A 130 0.58 26.35 6.67
C SER A 130 1.00 26.32 5.20
N VAL A 131 0.84 25.16 4.58
CA VAL A 131 1.02 24.96 3.13
C VAL A 131 -0.29 25.14 2.34
N GLY A 132 -1.35 25.60 3.01
CA GLY A 132 -2.70 25.64 2.46
C GLY A 132 -3.51 24.38 2.76
N PRO A 133 -4.76 24.31 2.28
CA PRO A 133 -5.64 23.17 2.50
C PRO A 133 -5.12 21.91 1.80
N VAL A 134 -5.28 20.76 2.44
CA VAL A 134 -4.96 19.44 1.89
C VAL A 134 -6.28 18.72 1.62
N GLU A 135 -6.51 18.27 0.37
CA GLU A 135 -7.78 17.62 -0.03
C GLU A 135 -7.98 16.23 0.61
N GLU A 136 -6.89 15.52 0.91
CA GLU A 136 -6.94 14.21 1.57
C GLU A 136 -5.70 13.97 2.41
N LEU A 137 -4.58 13.72 1.72
CA LEU A 137 -3.29 13.39 2.31
C LEU A 137 -2.20 13.97 1.41
N ALA A 138 -1.16 14.52 2.01
CA ALA A 138 0.03 14.99 1.33
C ALA A 138 1.28 14.57 2.12
N VAL A 139 2.31 14.16 1.39
CA VAL A 139 3.66 13.96 1.90
C VAL A 139 4.45 15.23 1.62
N ALA A 140 4.94 15.89 2.65
CA ALA A 140 5.96 16.94 2.51
C ALA A 140 7.33 16.36 2.84
N ALA A 141 8.23 16.37 1.86
CA ALA A 141 9.59 15.88 2.01
C ALA A 141 10.57 17.05 2.00
N HIS A 142 11.21 17.25 3.14
CA HIS A 142 12.22 18.29 3.36
C HIS A 142 13.60 17.66 3.27
N ALA A 143 14.35 18.02 2.24
CA ALA A 143 15.73 17.57 2.10
C ALA A 143 16.66 18.55 2.82
N SER A 144 17.43 18.05 3.78
CA SER A 144 18.44 18.84 4.46
C SER A 144 19.74 18.88 3.63
N TYR A 145 20.23 20.08 3.36
CA TYR A 145 21.54 20.31 2.75
C TYR A 145 22.61 20.36 3.86
N GLY A 146 22.86 19.25 4.56
CA GLY A 146 23.90 19.22 5.59
C GLY A 146 24.18 17.84 6.17
N ASP A 147 23.21 17.26 6.85
CA ASP A 147 23.30 15.93 7.48
C ASP A 147 22.96 14.77 6.53
N GLY A 148 22.45 15.08 5.33
CA GLY A 148 22.00 14.10 4.34
C GLY A 148 20.66 13.43 4.67
N GLY A 149 19.96 13.92 5.71
CA GLY A 149 18.65 13.43 6.12
C GLY A 149 17.52 13.97 5.25
N ILE A 150 16.41 13.23 5.22
CA ILE A 150 15.14 13.67 4.65
C ILE A 150 14.11 13.63 5.77
N ARG A 151 13.53 14.79 6.11
CA ARG A 151 12.38 14.87 7.01
C ARG A 151 11.10 14.68 6.20
N ILE A 152 10.22 13.80 6.66
CA ILE A 152 8.97 13.44 6.00
C ILE A 152 7.83 13.80 6.95
N ASP A 153 7.01 14.75 6.54
CA ASP A 153 5.77 15.09 7.23
C ASP A 153 4.57 14.55 6.44
N LEU A 154 3.57 14.02 7.15
CA LEU A 154 2.26 13.78 6.58
C LEU A 154 1.32 14.90 6.98
N LEU A 155 0.65 15.49 5.98
CA LEU A 155 -0.41 16.46 6.16
C LEU A 155 -1.71 15.84 5.69
N ALA A 156 -2.79 16.03 6.43
CA ALA A 156 -4.06 15.42 6.11
C ALA A 156 -5.23 16.36 6.44
N ASP A 157 -6.37 16.07 5.82
CA ASP A 157 -7.65 16.68 6.20
C ASP A 157 -8.07 16.17 7.59
N ALA A 158 -8.21 17.09 8.55
CA ALA A 158 -8.56 16.77 9.93
C ALA A 158 -10.00 16.20 10.08
N ASP A 159 -10.88 16.43 9.11
CA ASP A 159 -12.21 15.81 9.08
C ASP A 159 -12.16 14.34 8.65
N ARG A 160 -11.03 13.90 8.05
CA ARG A 160 -10.85 12.55 7.49
C ARG A 160 -9.84 11.71 8.28
N TYR A 161 -8.90 12.33 8.96
CA TYR A 161 -7.82 11.66 9.68
C TYR A 161 -7.69 12.20 11.10
N ASP A 162 -7.68 11.30 12.07
CA ASP A 162 -7.24 11.60 13.42
C ASP A 162 -5.71 11.49 13.53
N GLU A 163 -5.15 12.09 14.59
CA GLU A 163 -3.70 12.12 14.82
C GLU A 163 -3.11 10.72 14.93
N ALA A 164 -3.80 9.81 15.62
CA ALA A 164 -3.37 8.43 15.78
C ALA A 164 -3.37 7.66 14.45
N GLY A 165 -4.35 7.88 13.58
CA GLY A 165 -4.40 7.30 12.24
C GLY A 165 -3.31 7.85 11.34
N LEU A 166 -3.09 9.16 11.37
CA LEU A 166 -2.03 9.79 10.61
C LEU A 166 -0.64 9.29 11.04
N ALA A 167 -0.41 9.12 12.34
CA ALA A 167 0.82 8.53 12.87
C ALA A 167 1.05 7.10 12.38
N ARG A 168 0.00 6.26 12.35
CA ARG A 168 0.11 4.89 11.79
C ARG A 168 0.48 4.89 10.31
N HIS A 169 -0.13 5.77 9.51
CA HIS A 169 0.24 5.91 8.09
C HIS A 169 1.67 6.42 7.91
N HIS A 170 2.12 7.34 8.77
CA HIS A 170 3.49 7.85 8.77
C HIS A 170 4.50 6.73 9.05
N GLU A 171 4.28 5.96 10.11
CA GLU A 171 5.14 4.83 10.48
C GLU A 171 5.16 3.74 9.40
N ALA A 172 4.00 3.42 8.81
CA ALA A 172 3.89 2.45 7.72
C ALA A 172 4.65 2.92 6.48
N PHE A 173 4.52 4.20 6.11
CA PHE A 173 5.22 4.78 4.98
C PHE A 173 6.73 4.80 5.20
N CYS A 174 7.21 5.22 6.38
CA CYS A 174 8.64 5.21 6.73
C CYS A 174 9.22 3.79 6.69
N ARG A 175 8.54 2.82 7.28
CA ARG A 175 8.96 1.40 7.27
C ARG A 175 9.05 0.83 5.85
N LEU A 176 8.05 1.14 5.03
CA LEU A 176 8.07 0.73 3.63
C LEU A 176 9.21 1.41 2.88
N LEU A 177 9.43 2.71 3.10
CA LEU A 177 10.49 3.48 2.46
C LEU A 177 11.90 2.97 2.82
N GLU A 178 12.12 2.61 4.09
CA GLU A 178 13.34 1.95 4.55
C GLU A 178 13.60 0.66 3.76
N ALA A 179 12.63 -0.25 3.75
CA ALA A 179 12.74 -1.51 3.00
C ALA A 179 12.85 -1.29 1.47
N PHE A 180 12.19 -0.25 0.94
CA PHE A 180 12.25 0.14 -0.46
C PHE A 180 13.65 0.65 -0.84
N ALA A 181 14.44 1.17 0.11
CA ALA A 181 15.80 1.64 -0.13
C ALA A 181 16.87 0.52 -0.09
N GLU A 182 16.59 -0.59 0.58
CA GLU A 182 17.54 -1.69 0.85
C GLU A 182 17.94 -2.49 -0.40
N ASP A 183 16.95 -2.96 -1.17
CA ASP A 183 17.17 -3.86 -2.31
C ASP A 183 16.34 -3.44 -3.53
N PRO A 184 16.99 -2.98 -4.62
CA PRO A 184 16.30 -2.59 -5.85
C PRO A 184 15.59 -3.75 -6.57
N GLU A 185 15.99 -5.00 -6.35
CA GLU A 185 15.40 -6.16 -7.04
C GLU A 185 14.28 -6.83 -6.23
N ARG A 186 14.06 -6.40 -4.99
CA ARG A 186 13.00 -6.94 -4.13
C ARG A 186 11.61 -6.66 -4.75
N PRO A 187 10.72 -7.66 -4.83
CA PRO A 187 9.34 -7.44 -5.24
C PRO A 187 8.60 -6.52 -4.28
N VAL A 188 7.86 -5.55 -4.81
CA VAL A 188 7.17 -4.55 -3.99
C VAL A 188 6.07 -5.13 -3.11
N GLY A 189 5.46 -6.26 -3.53
CA GLY A 189 4.48 -6.99 -2.73
C GLY A 189 5.06 -7.61 -1.45
N ALA A 190 6.37 -7.85 -1.40
CA ALA A 190 7.07 -8.46 -0.28
C ALA A 190 7.63 -7.44 0.73
N LEU A 191 7.41 -6.14 0.51
CA LEU A 191 7.84 -5.10 1.44
C LEU A 191 7.02 -5.16 2.75
N PRO A 192 7.54 -4.76 3.91
CA PRO A 192 6.74 -4.64 5.12
C PRO A 192 5.89 -3.37 5.09
N LEU A 193 4.61 -3.47 5.51
CA LEU A 193 3.76 -2.31 5.85
C LEU A 193 3.57 -2.20 7.36
N VAL A 194 3.29 -3.34 7.99
CA VAL A 194 3.12 -3.44 9.45
C VAL A 194 4.41 -3.94 10.12
N PRO A 195 4.63 -3.61 11.40
CA PRO A 195 5.73 -4.19 12.19
C PRO A 195 5.69 -5.72 12.22
N ALA A 196 6.84 -6.37 12.32
CA ALA A 196 6.93 -7.84 12.40
C ALA A 196 6.08 -8.46 13.54
N PRO A 197 6.01 -7.88 14.76
CA PRO A 197 5.13 -8.39 15.82
C PRO A 197 3.65 -8.33 15.44
N GLU A 198 3.22 -7.26 14.77
CA GLU A 198 1.85 -7.10 14.30
C GLU A 198 1.54 -8.06 13.16
N HIS A 199 2.45 -8.20 12.19
CA HIS A 199 2.33 -9.21 11.14
C HIS A 199 2.15 -10.62 11.72
N ALA A 200 3.00 -11.01 12.68
CA ALA A 200 2.89 -12.30 13.35
C ALA A 200 1.56 -12.47 14.10
N ARG A 201 1.05 -11.39 14.71
CA ARG A 201 -0.29 -11.38 15.35
C ARG A 201 -1.40 -11.58 14.34
N LEU A 202 -1.37 -10.89 13.20
CA LEU A 202 -2.36 -11.01 12.12
C LEU A 202 -2.35 -12.42 11.51
N VAL A 203 -1.17 -12.98 11.27
CA VAL A 203 -1.02 -14.37 10.80
C VAL A 203 -1.66 -15.34 11.78
N ARG A 204 -1.34 -15.24 13.08
CA ARG A 204 -1.96 -16.11 14.11
C ARG A 204 -3.48 -15.97 14.17
N LEU A 205 -4.00 -14.76 14.03
CA LEU A 205 -5.44 -14.52 14.03
C LEU A 205 -6.11 -15.17 12.80
N GLY A 206 -5.47 -15.09 11.63
CA GLY A 206 -5.99 -15.66 10.38
C GLY A 206 -5.88 -17.19 10.30
N THR A 207 -4.88 -17.81 10.94
CA THR A 207 -4.70 -19.27 10.92
C THR A 207 -5.40 -20.00 12.07
N GLY A 208 -5.81 -19.29 13.12
CA GLY A 208 -6.39 -19.89 14.31
C GLY A 208 -5.38 -20.71 15.13
N PRO A 209 -5.85 -21.39 16.20
CA PRO A 209 -5.01 -22.27 17.00
C PRO A 209 -4.53 -23.45 16.17
N VAL A 210 -3.22 -23.73 16.21
CA VAL A 210 -2.65 -24.95 15.65
C VAL A 210 -3.13 -26.12 16.51
N ALA A 211 -3.97 -26.99 15.95
CA ALA A 211 -4.35 -28.23 16.62
C ALA A 211 -3.08 -29.06 16.88
N ALA A 212 -2.93 -29.58 18.10
CA ALA A 212 -1.79 -30.42 18.44
C ALA A 212 -1.71 -31.60 17.47
N GLY A 213 -0.56 -31.73 16.79
CA GLY A 213 -0.35 -32.72 15.75
C GLY A 213 -0.47 -34.14 16.30
N GLY A 214 -1.45 -34.87 15.79
CA GLY A 214 -1.54 -36.32 15.84
C GLY A 214 -2.02 -36.81 14.48
N ALA A 215 -1.75 -38.06 14.12
CA ALA A 215 -2.42 -38.67 12.99
C ALA A 215 -3.92 -38.60 13.25
N LEU A 216 -4.63 -37.76 12.50
CA LEU A 216 -6.08 -37.75 12.55
C LEU A 216 -6.55 -39.10 12.02
N PRO A 217 -7.46 -39.79 12.73
CA PRO A 217 -8.03 -41.01 12.19
C PRO A 217 -8.65 -40.71 10.83
N THR A 218 -8.41 -41.59 9.87
CA THR A 218 -9.03 -41.53 8.55
C THR A 218 -10.56 -41.58 8.68
N LEU A 219 -11.28 -41.09 7.66
CA LEU A 219 -12.75 -41.19 7.66
C LEU A 219 -13.24 -42.64 7.88
N PRO A 220 -12.64 -43.68 7.28
CA PRO A 220 -12.96 -45.07 7.61
C PRO A 220 -12.73 -45.44 9.07
N GLU A 221 -11.61 -45.02 9.69
CA GLU A 221 -11.34 -45.31 11.10
C GLU A 221 -12.35 -44.60 12.02
N GLN A 222 -12.70 -43.36 11.73
CA GLN A 222 -13.73 -42.62 12.45
C GLN A 222 -15.10 -43.29 12.31
N PHE A 223 -15.44 -43.75 11.11
CA PHE A 223 -16.68 -44.46 10.83
C PHE A 223 -16.75 -45.80 11.58
N ALA A 224 -15.69 -46.61 11.54
CA ALA A 224 -15.62 -47.88 12.25
C ALA A 224 -15.73 -47.69 13.77
N ALA A 225 -15.04 -46.68 14.33
CA ALA A 225 -15.14 -46.35 15.75
C ALA A 225 -16.57 -45.91 16.15
N GLN A 226 -17.25 -45.13 15.29
CA GLN A 226 -18.64 -44.73 15.52
C GLN A 226 -19.60 -45.92 15.40
N ALA A 227 -19.38 -46.81 14.43
CA ALA A 227 -20.19 -48.00 14.23
C ALA A 227 -20.08 -48.99 15.39
N ALA A 228 -18.88 -49.14 15.97
CA ALA A 228 -18.68 -49.93 17.18
C ALA A 228 -19.36 -49.31 18.41
N ARG A 229 -19.37 -47.98 18.52
CA ARG A 229 -20.00 -47.27 19.66
C ARG A 229 -21.52 -47.30 19.64
N THR A 230 -22.14 -47.10 18.47
CA THR A 230 -23.60 -47.00 18.35
C THR A 230 -24.12 -47.82 17.16
N PRO A 231 -24.00 -49.17 17.19
CA PRO A 231 -24.29 -49.99 16.01
C PRO A 231 -25.74 -49.92 15.52
N TRP A 232 -26.66 -49.57 16.42
CA TRP A 232 -28.12 -49.62 16.25
C TRP A 232 -28.66 -48.25 15.82
N ALA A 233 -27.84 -47.20 15.90
CA ALA A 233 -28.23 -45.86 15.49
C ALA A 233 -28.28 -45.80 13.96
N THR A 234 -29.27 -45.08 13.43
CA THR A 234 -29.39 -44.80 12.01
C THR A 234 -28.16 -44.00 11.52
N ALA A 235 -27.47 -44.52 10.51
CA ALA A 235 -26.29 -43.92 9.91
C ALA A 235 -26.61 -43.15 8.62
N VAL A 236 -27.48 -43.70 7.78
CA VAL A 236 -27.89 -43.07 6.51
C VAL A 236 -29.37 -43.33 6.27
N VAL A 237 -30.04 -42.35 5.66
CA VAL A 237 -31.43 -42.44 5.21
C VAL A 237 -31.47 -42.00 3.75
N SER A 238 -32.10 -42.80 2.91
CA SER A 238 -32.32 -42.50 1.49
C SER A 238 -33.74 -42.88 1.09
N GLY A 239 -34.65 -41.89 1.08
CA GLY A 239 -36.07 -42.15 0.87
C GLY A 239 -36.67 -42.93 2.04
N GLU A 240 -37.34 -44.05 1.73
CA GLU A 240 -37.94 -44.94 2.75
C GLU A 240 -36.93 -45.92 3.36
N GLU A 241 -35.73 -46.03 2.80
CA GLU A 241 -34.68 -46.91 3.32
C GLU A 241 -33.83 -46.19 4.36
N SER A 242 -33.60 -46.87 5.49
CA SER A 242 -32.66 -46.44 6.53
C SER A 242 -31.72 -47.57 6.87
N LEU A 243 -30.42 -47.26 7.00
CA LEU A 243 -29.43 -48.23 7.48
C LEU A 243 -28.89 -47.76 8.82
N THR A 244 -28.75 -48.71 9.73
CA THR A 244 -27.97 -48.55 10.96
C THR A 244 -26.47 -48.52 10.65
N PHE A 245 -25.66 -48.03 11.59
CA PHE A 245 -24.20 -48.07 11.45
C PHE A 245 -23.67 -49.50 11.23
N ALA A 246 -24.27 -50.52 11.89
CA ALA A 246 -23.87 -51.91 11.71
C ALA A 246 -24.17 -52.43 10.30
N GLU A 247 -25.34 -52.11 9.75
CA GLU A 247 -25.73 -52.54 8.39
C GLU A 247 -24.91 -51.85 7.31
N LEU A 248 -24.62 -50.56 7.49
CA LEU A 248 -23.78 -49.81 6.55
C LEU A 248 -22.33 -50.34 6.57
N ASP A 249 -21.76 -50.61 7.75
CA ASP A 249 -20.40 -51.16 7.88
C ASP A 249 -20.27 -52.56 7.23
N ALA A 250 -21.28 -53.41 7.39
CA ALA A 250 -21.30 -54.72 6.73
C ALA A 250 -21.31 -54.60 5.20
N ARG A 251 -22.11 -53.67 4.64
CA ARG A 251 -22.16 -53.42 3.18
C ARG A 251 -20.86 -52.84 2.65
N VAL A 252 -20.25 -51.89 3.38
CA VAL A 252 -18.95 -51.31 3.02
C VAL A 252 -17.87 -52.37 3.00
N ARG A 253 -17.82 -53.26 4.00
CA ARG A 253 -16.86 -54.40 4.02
C ARG A 253 -17.05 -55.35 2.85
N ALA A 254 -18.29 -55.73 2.53
CA ALA A 254 -18.58 -56.60 1.39
C ALA A 254 -18.10 -55.99 0.07
N LEU A 255 -18.41 -54.71 -0.17
CA LEU A 255 -17.98 -53.99 -1.37
C LEU A 255 -16.45 -53.82 -1.42
N THR A 256 -15.80 -53.57 -0.28
CA THR A 256 -14.34 -53.39 -0.21
C THR A 256 -13.62 -54.69 -0.58
N THR A 257 -14.11 -55.85 -0.13
CA THR A 257 -13.56 -57.16 -0.54
C THR A 257 -13.64 -57.36 -2.06
N GLU A 258 -14.70 -56.87 -2.71
CA GLU A 258 -14.87 -56.95 -4.16
C GLU A 258 -13.93 -56.00 -4.92
N LEU A 259 -13.70 -54.78 -4.40
CA LEU A 259 -12.86 -53.76 -5.03
C LEU A 259 -11.35 -53.99 -4.90
N VAL A 260 -10.93 -54.78 -3.90
CA VAL A 260 -9.52 -55.12 -3.64
C VAL A 260 -9.14 -56.47 -4.29
N SER A 261 -10.12 -57.21 -4.82
CA SER A 261 -9.95 -58.41 -5.66
C SER A 261 -9.52 -58.05 -7.08
#